data_AF-A0A0Q4IUH1-F1
#
_entry.id   AF-A0A0Q4IUH1-F1
#
_cell.length_a   1.000
_cell.length_b   1.000
_cell.length_c   1.000
_cell.angle_alpha   90.00
_cell.angle_beta   90.00
_cell.angle_gamma   90.00
#
_symmetry.space_group_name_H-M   'P 1'
#
loop_
_entity.id
_entity.type
_entity.pdbx_description
1 polymer ?
#
loop_
_entity_poly.entity_id
_entity_poly.type
_entity_poly.pdbx_seq_one_letter_code
_entity_poly.pdbx_strand_id
1 'polypeptide(L)'
;MTAGRIDQLTEAQRACLRLVLTHHNSKEIALIFGVSPSAIDKRIERAIQILGVGTRFEAARRLQEHERGETDDGVLVRDRLPSDPAAIAAIAATVTEPALHAEQYATYERLPSEPFDVPSAASKPANSDQIEPWGLVRRFLGLSGGSGSTGVARNRFSIGNRIYRLLALMGLIAVTSMAVVNMAMTLTTLLRSNRDQSAPVHGTATSVPRGGISMLRERRRAADRVANDFLEAEAAVDKAAMLTASCVATLMQQRVAANLPLGTGAAALQMVSQASFEMVAVRQRFIEAHRALVDVRTEIGLGQFYGYGDTAECPPNEGTLRLAAEFDTPFHLAAVA
;
A
#
# COMPACT_ATOMS: atom_id res chain seq x y z
N MET A 1 23.10 29.95 18.83
CA MET A 1 23.02 30.27 17.37
C MET A 1 21.79 29.67 16.68
N THR A 2 20.84 29.06 17.40
CA THR A 2 19.64 28.41 16.84
C THR A 2 18.45 29.36 16.67
N ALA A 3 18.34 30.41 17.50
CA ALA A 3 17.25 31.39 17.46
C ALA A 3 17.05 32.00 16.06
N GLY A 4 18.12 32.51 15.43
CA GLY A 4 18.03 33.09 14.08
C GLY A 4 17.71 32.12 12.94
N ARG A 5 17.71 30.80 13.18
CA ARG A 5 17.21 29.80 12.21
C ARG A 5 15.69 29.58 12.34
N ILE A 6 15.14 29.79 13.53
CA ILE A 6 13.70 29.66 13.81
C ILE A 6 12.92 30.83 13.18
N ASP A 7 13.56 31.99 13.05
CA ASP A 7 12.99 33.17 12.37
C ASP A 7 12.94 33.03 10.84
N GLN A 8 13.67 32.06 10.27
CA GLN A 8 13.64 31.75 8.84
C GLN A 8 12.48 30.82 8.46
N LEU A 9 11.76 30.29 9.44
CA LEU A 9 10.58 29.47 9.20
C LEU A 9 9.40 30.34 8.79
N THR A 10 8.73 29.95 7.72
CA THR A 10 7.46 30.56 7.30
C THR A 10 6.34 30.25 8.31
N GLU A 11 5.35 31.13 8.41
CA GLU A 11 4.22 30.92 9.34
C GLU A 11 3.45 29.62 9.05
N ALA A 12 3.34 29.24 7.77
CA ALA A 12 2.74 27.97 7.39
C ALA A 12 3.53 26.75 7.91
N GLN A 13 4.87 26.83 7.99
CA GLN A 13 5.71 25.79 8.57
C GLN A 13 5.59 25.77 10.10
N ARG A 14 5.57 26.95 10.73
CA ARG A 14 5.34 27.08 12.18
C ARG A 14 4.01 26.47 12.60
N ALA A 15 2.93 26.79 11.89
CA ALA A 15 1.60 26.24 12.15
C ALA A 15 1.56 24.70 12.00
N CYS A 16 2.25 24.13 11.00
CA CYS A 16 2.38 22.67 10.88
C CYS A 16 3.13 22.06 12.08
N LEU A 17 4.24 22.68 12.51
CA LEU A 17 5.02 22.20 13.66
C LEU A 17 4.23 22.30 14.98
N ARG A 18 3.38 23.33 15.17
CA ARG A 18 2.48 23.42 16.34
C ARG A 18 1.52 22.22 16.42
N LEU A 19 0.97 21.78 15.30
CA LEU A 19 0.10 20.59 15.25
C LEU A 19 0.86 19.26 15.45
N VAL A 20 2.14 19.22 15.09
CA VAL A 20 3.00 18.05 15.38
C VAL A 20 3.20 17.89 16.89
N LEU A 21 3.31 18.97 17.65
CA LEU A 21 3.38 18.90 19.12
C LEU A 21 2.07 18.44 19.76
N THR A 22 0.93 18.75 19.17
CA THR A 22 -0.37 18.23 19.61
C THR A 22 -0.65 16.81 19.10
N HIS A 23 0.40 16.10 18.65
CA HIS A 23 0.36 14.69 18.21
C HIS A 23 -0.51 14.40 16.98
N HIS A 24 -0.78 15.39 16.13
CA HIS A 24 -1.52 15.14 14.88
C HIS A 24 -0.65 14.41 13.85
N ASN A 25 -1.27 13.49 13.11
CA ASN A 25 -0.64 12.81 11.98
C ASN A 25 -0.65 13.70 10.72
N SER A 26 0.28 13.49 9.78
CA SER A 26 0.36 14.25 8.52
C SER A 26 -0.95 14.23 7.72
N LYS A 27 -1.74 13.16 7.85
CA LYS A 27 -3.09 13.04 7.25
C LYS A 27 -4.12 13.94 7.92
N GLU A 28 -4.07 14.09 9.24
CA GLU A 28 -4.98 14.94 10.01
C GLU A 28 -4.63 16.41 9.82
N ILE A 29 -3.32 16.73 9.83
CA ILE A 29 -2.81 18.07 9.51
C ILE A 29 -3.23 18.48 8.09
N ALA A 30 -3.18 17.56 7.13
CA ALA A 30 -3.63 17.79 5.76
C ALA A 30 -5.13 18.14 5.67
N LEU A 31 -5.98 17.49 6.47
CA LEU A 31 -7.41 17.81 6.55
C LEU A 31 -7.65 19.22 7.11
N ILE A 32 -6.90 19.62 8.14
CA ILE A 32 -7.01 20.95 8.76
C ILE A 32 -6.59 22.07 7.79
N PHE A 33 -5.53 21.85 7.00
CA PHE A 33 -5.01 22.85 6.07
C PHE A 33 -5.60 22.77 4.65
N GLY A 34 -6.45 21.77 4.36
CA GLY A 34 -7.03 21.57 3.03
C GLY A 34 -5.99 21.27 1.93
N VAL A 35 -4.88 20.60 2.28
CA VAL A 35 -3.79 20.26 1.35
C VAL A 35 -3.50 18.76 1.36
N SER A 36 -2.73 18.26 0.38
CA SER A 36 -2.37 16.84 0.35
C SER A 36 -1.40 16.44 1.48
N PRO A 37 -1.47 15.21 2.01
CA PRO A 37 -0.55 14.73 3.06
C PRO A 37 0.93 14.87 2.67
N SER A 38 1.28 14.57 1.42
CA SER A 38 2.64 14.72 0.90
C SER A 38 3.12 16.19 0.90
N ALA A 39 2.22 17.16 0.75
CA ALA A 39 2.58 18.58 0.82
C ALA A 39 2.93 19.00 2.26
N ILE A 40 2.25 18.44 3.26
CA ILE A 40 2.56 18.66 4.69
C ILE A 40 3.92 18.05 5.04
N ASP A 41 4.18 16.81 4.60
CA ASP A 41 5.46 16.14 4.86
C ASP A 41 6.63 16.96 4.30
N LYS A 42 6.52 17.46 3.06
CA LYS A 42 7.54 18.34 2.45
C LYS A 42 7.74 19.66 3.22
N ARG A 43 6.69 20.22 3.81
CA ARG A 43 6.79 21.44 4.63
C ARG A 43 7.53 21.18 5.94
N ILE A 44 7.23 20.05 6.59
CA ILE A 44 7.89 19.61 7.83
C ILE A 44 9.36 19.28 7.54
N GLU A 45 9.65 18.56 6.46
CA GLU A 45 11.02 18.22 6.06
C GLU A 45 11.89 19.46 5.81
N ARG A 46 11.36 20.45 5.08
CA ARG A 46 12.06 21.73 4.90
C ARG A 46 12.29 22.47 6.22
N ALA A 47 11.31 22.42 7.14
CA ALA A 47 11.48 23.03 8.46
C ALA A 47 12.57 22.31 9.28
N ILE A 48 12.64 20.98 9.21
CA ILE A 48 13.71 20.18 9.83
C ILE A 48 15.08 20.56 9.27
N GLN A 49 15.20 20.74 7.94
CA GLN A 49 16.43 21.16 7.28
C GLN A 49 16.88 22.57 7.70
N ILE A 50 15.95 23.53 7.77
CA ILE A 50 16.24 24.91 8.21
C ILE A 50 16.73 24.93 9.66
N LEU A 51 16.11 24.13 10.54
CA LEU A 51 16.49 24.06 11.94
C LEU A 51 17.74 23.20 12.18
N GLY A 52 18.09 22.31 11.24
CA GLY A 52 19.24 21.40 11.34
C GLY A 52 19.06 20.32 12.40
N VAL A 53 17.86 19.75 12.51
CA VAL A 53 17.48 18.80 13.56
C VAL A 53 17.20 17.42 12.98
N GLY A 54 17.18 16.37 13.81
CA GLY A 54 17.04 15.00 13.31
C GLY A 54 15.59 14.53 13.15
N THR A 55 14.64 15.16 13.85
CA THR A 55 13.25 14.67 13.91
C THR A 55 12.22 15.79 13.86
N ARG A 56 11.01 15.47 13.37
CA ARG A 56 9.87 16.40 13.35
C ARG A 56 9.43 16.87 14.74
N PHE A 57 9.56 16.00 15.75
CA PHE A 57 9.21 16.32 17.14
C PHE A 57 10.27 17.22 17.79
N GLU A 58 11.54 17.01 17.47
CA GLU A 58 12.63 17.89 17.92
C GLU A 58 12.52 19.28 17.27
N ALA A 59 12.17 19.35 15.98
CA ALA A 59 11.87 20.61 15.28
C ALA A 59 10.74 21.39 15.99
N ALA A 60 9.66 20.69 16.31
CA ALA A 60 8.51 21.30 16.93
C ALA A 60 8.78 21.74 18.38
N ARG A 61 9.55 20.94 19.15
CA ARG A 61 9.99 21.31 20.50
C ARG A 61 10.86 22.57 20.50
N ARG A 62 11.82 22.67 19.57
CA ARG A 62 12.67 23.87 19.46
C ARG A 62 11.88 25.12 19.07
N LEU A 63 10.85 24.98 18.23
CA LEU A 63 9.93 26.08 17.93
C LEU A 63 9.18 26.53 19.19
N GLN A 64 8.65 25.61 19.98
CA GLN A 64 7.91 25.95 21.22
C GLN A 64 8.81 26.60 22.28
N GLU A 65 10.06 26.18 22.41
CA GLU A 65 11.03 26.80 23.32
C GLU A 65 11.32 28.26 22.92
N HIS A 66 11.42 28.53 21.61
CA HIS A 66 11.62 29.88 21.08
C HIS A 66 10.38 30.77 21.23
N GLU A 67 9.18 30.25 20.92
CA GLU A 67 7.92 31.00 21.09
C GLU A 67 7.64 31.31 22.56
N ARG A 68 8.04 30.44 23.49
CA ARG A 68 7.97 30.68 24.95
C ARG A 68 8.96 31.75 25.41
N GLY A 69 10.16 31.80 24.83
CA GLY A 69 11.14 32.86 25.12
C GLY A 69 10.72 34.22 24.56
N GLU A 70 10.11 34.24 23.37
CA GLU A 70 9.61 35.46 22.71
C GLU A 70 8.39 36.06 23.44
N THR A 71 7.56 35.22 24.07
CA THR A 71 6.44 35.68 24.90
C THR A 71 6.86 36.19 26.28
N ASP A 72 8.00 35.75 26.84
CA ASP A 72 8.50 36.22 28.14
C ASP A 72 9.22 37.58 28.03
N ASP A 73 9.97 37.81 26.93
CA ASP A 73 10.61 39.10 26.64
C ASP A 73 9.60 40.21 26.23
N GLY A 74 8.39 39.83 25.81
CA GLY A 74 7.33 40.76 25.42
C GLY A 74 6.45 41.30 26.57
N VAL A 75 6.59 40.77 27.79
CA VAL A 75 5.66 41.05 28.91
C VAL A 75 6.21 42.06 29.93
N LEU A 76 7.44 42.58 29.77
CA LEU A 76 8.01 43.56 30.72
C LEU A 76 7.75 45.04 30.41
N VAL A 77 6.64 45.41 29.74
CA VAL A 77 6.18 46.82 29.72
C VAL A 77 4.65 46.92 29.79
N ARG A 78 4.20 47.64 30.84
CA ARG A 78 2.83 47.97 31.32
C ARG A 78 2.19 46.88 32.19
N ASP A 79 1.91 47.08 33.48
CA ASP A 79 1.52 48.32 34.15
C ASP A 79 2.00 48.32 35.61
N ARG A 80 2.70 49.38 36.00
CA ARG A 80 3.10 49.65 37.37
C ARG A 80 1.94 50.39 38.01
N LEU A 81 0.99 49.67 38.60
CA LEU A 81 -0.10 50.32 39.32
C LEU A 81 0.40 50.81 40.71
N PRO A 82 0.13 52.07 41.10
CA PRO A 82 0.51 52.62 42.39
C PRO A 82 -0.24 51.96 43.55
N SER A 83 0.47 51.79 44.67
CA SER A 83 -0.07 51.30 45.93
C SER A 83 -0.79 52.44 46.66
N ASP A 84 -2.09 52.64 46.40
CA ASP A 84 -2.95 53.45 47.27
C ASP A 84 -4.31 52.76 47.53
N PRO A 85 -4.66 52.43 48.79
CA PRO A 85 -5.84 51.62 49.12
C PRO A 85 -7.18 52.37 49.06
N ALA A 86 -7.21 53.65 48.67
CA ALA A 86 -8.42 54.48 48.67
C ALA A 86 -9.18 54.50 47.32
N ALA A 87 -8.60 54.01 46.23
CA ALA A 87 -9.20 54.07 44.89
C ALA A 87 -10.06 52.84 44.51
N ILE A 88 -9.97 51.73 45.28
CA ILE A 88 -10.67 50.46 44.99
C ILE A 88 -12.17 50.56 45.32
N ALA A 89 -12.59 51.46 46.22
CA ALA A 89 -13.99 51.60 46.62
C ALA A 89 -14.86 52.45 45.68
N ALA A 90 -14.27 53.23 44.76
CA ALA A 90 -15.00 54.18 43.92
C ALA A 90 -15.38 53.64 42.53
N ILE A 91 -14.74 52.56 42.07
CA ILE A 91 -15.01 51.96 40.74
C ILE A 91 -16.13 50.89 40.84
N ALA A 92 -16.47 50.43 42.05
CA ALA A 92 -17.49 49.41 42.29
C ALA A 92 -18.95 49.91 42.21
N ALA A 93 -19.21 51.21 41.99
CA ALA A 93 -20.53 51.80 42.19
C ALA A 93 -21.24 52.33 40.93
N THR A 94 -20.66 52.22 39.73
CA THR A 94 -21.29 52.80 38.52
C THR A 94 -21.05 51.97 37.26
N VAL A 95 -21.72 50.82 37.12
CA VAL A 95 -22.13 50.32 35.79
C VAL A 95 -23.50 49.64 35.92
N THR A 96 -24.51 50.36 35.45
CA THR A 96 -25.84 49.87 35.08
C THR A 96 -25.71 48.95 33.87
N GLU A 97 -26.33 47.76 33.94
CA GLU A 97 -26.39 46.80 32.84
C GLU A 97 -27.07 47.37 31.59
N PRO A 98 -26.52 47.08 30.40
CA PRO A 98 -27.30 46.26 29.49
C PRO A 98 -26.48 45.16 28.77
N ALA A 99 -27.06 43.97 28.79
CA ALA A 99 -27.07 42.91 27.77
C ALA A 99 -25.82 42.72 26.88
N LEU A 100 -24.98 41.73 27.22
CA LEU A 100 -24.21 40.94 26.24
C LEU A 100 -24.01 39.49 26.72
N HIS A 101 -24.64 38.57 25.98
CA HIS A 101 -24.32 37.16 25.75
C HIS A 101 -23.41 36.43 26.75
N ALA A 102 -24.06 35.76 27.69
CA ALA A 102 -23.52 34.62 28.43
C ALA A 102 -23.62 33.32 27.59
N GLU A 103 -22.55 32.54 27.65
CA GLU A 103 -22.49 31.07 27.53
C GLU A 103 -22.90 30.40 26.21
N GLN A 104 -21.88 29.97 25.45
CA GLN A 104 -21.99 28.88 24.48
C GLN A 104 -20.91 27.83 24.76
N TYR A 105 -21.01 27.18 25.91
CA TYR A 105 -20.65 25.76 26.00
C TYR A 105 -21.77 24.98 25.32
N ALA A 106 -21.65 24.73 24.01
CA ALA A 106 -22.45 23.70 23.37
C ALA A 106 -21.87 22.33 23.76
N THR A 107 -22.21 21.93 24.99
CA THR A 107 -22.37 20.55 25.41
C THR A 107 -22.88 19.72 24.24
N TYR A 108 -22.18 18.62 23.93
CA TYR A 108 -22.72 17.58 23.06
C TYR A 108 -23.99 17.07 23.73
N GLU A 109 -25.14 17.55 23.27
CA GLU A 109 -26.42 16.98 23.61
C GLU A 109 -26.41 15.56 23.03
N ARG A 110 -26.17 14.58 23.91
CA ARG A 110 -26.33 13.18 23.61
C ARG A 110 -27.82 12.98 23.38
N LEU A 111 -28.24 13.04 22.12
CA LEU A 111 -29.60 12.72 21.69
C LEU A 111 -30.00 11.38 22.35
N PRO A 112 -31.17 11.30 23.02
CA PRO A 112 -31.71 10.01 23.41
C PRO A 112 -31.93 9.20 22.13
N SER A 113 -31.24 8.06 22.02
CA SER A 113 -31.52 7.08 20.98
C SER A 113 -32.87 6.43 21.30
N GLU A 114 -33.95 7.11 20.99
CA GLU A 114 -35.23 6.45 20.84
C GLU A 114 -35.13 5.51 19.63
N PRO A 115 -35.55 4.24 19.74
CA PRO A 115 -35.66 3.38 18.57
C PRO A 115 -36.74 3.98 17.67
N PHE A 116 -36.34 4.51 16.51
CA PHE A 116 -37.28 4.85 15.47
C PHE A 116 -38.00 3.56 15.05
N ASP A 117 -39.23 3.36 15.51
CA ASP A 117 -40.19 2.45 14.87
C ASP A 117 -40.57 3.06 13.52
N VAL A 118 -39.68 2.86 12.55
CA VAL A 118 -40.00 3.06 11.14
C VAL A 118 -41.05 2.00 10.80
N PRO A 119 -42.28 2.36 10.37
CA PRO A 119 -43.18 1.37 9.80
C PRO A 119 -42.46 0.74 8.63
N SER A 120 -42.04 -0.51 8.80
CA SER A 120 -41.44 -1.31 7.75
C SER A 120 -42.54 -1.55 6.72
N ALA A 121 -42.66 -0.63 5.76
CA ALA A 121 -43.46 -0.86 4.57
C ALA A 121 -42.92 -2.15 3.98
N ALA A 122 -43.74 -3.20 3.98
CA ALA A 122 -43.35 -4.56 3.63
C ALA A 122 -42.43 -4.52 2.41
N SER A 123 -41.13 -4.75 2.65
CA SER A 123 -40.17 -4.88 1.56
C SER A 123 -40.64 -6.06 0.74
N LYS A 124 -41.18 -5.78 -0.45
CA LYS A 124 -41.44 -6.79 -1.47
C LYS A 124 -40.19 -7.68 -1.52
N PRO A 125 -40.30 -9.01 -1.42
CA PRO A 125 -39.11 -9.84 -1.47
C PRO A 125 -38.37 -9.45 -2.74
N ALA A 126 -37.10 -9.07 -2.61
CA ALA A 126 -36.23 -8.87 -3.75
C ALA A 126 -36.39 -10.14 -4.59
N ASN A 127 -36.91 -10.00 -5.81
CA ASN A 127 -37.02 -11.14 -6.72
C ASN A 127 -35.60 -11.69 -6.85
N SER A 128 -35.39 -12.89 -6.35
CA SER A 128 -34.09 -13.58 -6.36
C SER A 128 -33.73 -14.09 -7.75
N ASP A 129 -34.24 -13.46 -8.81
CA ASP A 129 -33.61 -13.47 -10.12
C ASP A 129 -32.37 -12.58 -10.07
N GLN A 130 -31.45 -13.03 -9.23
CA GLN A 130 -30.06 -12.65 -9.23
C GLN A 130 -29.59 -12.71 -10.68
N ILE A 131 -28.90 -11.64 -11.07
CA ILE A 131 -27.85 -11.70 -12.06
C ILE A 131 -26.80 -12.66 -11.49
N GLU A 132 -27.04 -13.96 -11.65
CA GLU A 132 -26.02 -14.98 -11.40
C GLU A 132 -24.98 -14.82 -12.51
N PRO A 133 -23.69 -14.59 -12.19
CA PRO A 133 -22.64 -14.53 -13.21
C PRO A 133 -22.50 -15.84 -14.02
N TRP A 134 -23.15 -16.91 -13.56
CA TRP A 134 -23.16 -18.25 -14.15
C TRP A 134 -24.55 -18.70 -14.62
N GLY A 135 -25.56 -17.81 -14.66
CA GLY A 135 -26.93 -18.17 -15.04
C GLY A 135 -27.03 -18.72 -16.47
N LEU A 136 -26.18 -18.23 -17.38
CA LEU A 136 -26.05 -18.75 -18.75
C LEU A 136 -25.47 -20.17 -18.77
N VAL A 137 -24.49 -20.47 -17.92
CA VAL A 137 -23.85 -21.79 -17.83
C VAL A 137 -24.80 -22.83 -17.23
N ARG A 138 -25.56 -22.47 -16.19
CA ARG A 138 -26.58 -23.36 -15.59
C ARG A 138 -27.76 -23.62 -16.53
N ARG A 139 -28.19 -22.60 -17.31
CA ARG A 139 -29.24 -22.75 -18.32
C ARG A 139 -28.79 -23.58 -19.52
N PHE A 140 -27.50 -23.54 -19.87
CA PHE A 140 -26.89 -24.37 -20.91
C PHE A 140 -26.65 -25.82 -20.45
N LEU A 141 -26.33 -26.05 -19.17
CA LEU A 141 -26.17 -27.38 -18.57
C LEU A 141 -27.47 -28.07 -18.12
N GLY A 142 -28.63 -27.40 -18.19
CA GLY A 142 -29.94 -28.01 -17.94
C GLY A 142 -30.24 -28.38 -16.48
N LEU A 143 -29.63 -27.69 -15.52
CA LEU A 143 -29.72 -28.02 -14.08
C LEU A 143 -30.73 -27.19 -13.27
N SER A 144 -31.53 -26.32 -13.88
CA SER A 144 -32.62 -25.62 -13.16
C SER A 144 -34.00 -26.16 -13.57
N GLY A 145 -34.72 -26.72 -12.60
CA GLY A 145 -36.13 -27.05 -12.73
C GLY A 145 -37.00 -25.79 -12.66
N GLY A 146 -37.82 -25.57 -13.69
CA GLY A 146 -39.06 -24.80 -13.61
C GLY A 146 -39.05 -23.36 -14.13
N SER A 147 -39.97 -23.13 -15.08
CA SER A 147 -40.53 -21.84 -15.57
C SER A 147 -39.71 -21.12 -16.66
N GLY A 148 -40.20 -20.85 -17.87
CA GLY A 148 -41.46 -21.16 -18.54
C GLY A 148 -41.49 -20.38 -19.87
N SER A 149 -41.43 -21.08 -21.00
CA SER A 149 -42.08 -20.67 -22.24
C SER A 149 -42.13 -21.88 -23.18
N THR A 150 -43.35 -22.26 -23.52
CA THR A 150 -43.74 -23.36 -24.40
C THR A 150 -43.05 -23.26 -25.77
N GLY A 151 -42.14 -24.19 -26.02
CA GLY A 151 -41.57 -24.46 -27.33
C GLY A 151 -41.20 -25.92 -27.41
N VAL A 152 -42.04 -26.71 -28.08
CA VAL A 152 -41.89 -28.16 -28.26
C VAL A 152 -40.64 -28.45 -29.10
N ALA A 153 -39.47 -28.48 -28.49
CA ALA A 153 -38.30 -29.13 -29.05
C ALA A 153 -38.26 -30.56 -28.49
N ARG A 154 -38.99 -31.48 -29.15
CA ARG A 154 -38.81 -32.93 -28.97
C ARG A 154 -37.39 -33.28 -29.40
N ASN A 155 -36.44 -33.11 -28.49
CA ASN A 155 -35.04 -33.38 -28.76
C ASN A 155 -34.83 -34.91 -28.71
N ARG A 156 -34.82 -35.54 -29.88
CA ARG A 156 -34.91 -37.00 -30.11
C ARG A 156 -33.67 -37.80 -29.68
N PHE A 157 -32.69 -37.18 -29.05
CA PHE A 157 -31.43 -37.83 -28.69
C PHE A 157 -31.39 -38.19 -27.21
N SER A 158 -31.16 -39.47 -26.93
CA SER A 158 -30.90 -40.03 -25.59
C SER A 158 -29.80 -39.24 -24.86
N ILE A 159 -30.01 -39.02 -23.55
CA ILE A 159 -29.12 -38.25 -22.67
C ILE A 159 -27.66 -38.72 -22.77
N GLY A 160 -27.43 -40.04 -22.86
CA GLY A 160 -26.08 -40.61 -22.96
C GLY A 160 -25.34 -40.21 -24.24
N ASN A 161 -26.04 -40.13 -25.38
CA ASN A 161 -25.41 -39.75 -26.65
C ASN A 161 -25.00 -38.27 -26.69
N ARG A 162 -25.70 -37.40 -25.96
CA ARG A 162 -25.33 -35.98 -25.85
C ARG A 162 -24.08 -35.79 -25.01
N ILE A 163 -24.00 -36.49 -23.88
CA ILE A 163 -22.83 -36.43 -22.98
C ILE A 163 -21.58 -36.90 -23.74
N TYR A 164 -21.67 -38.01 -24.47
CA TYR A 164 -20.56 -38.50 -25.28
C TYR A 164 -20.10 -37.48 -26.33
N ARG A 165 -21.04 -36.89 -27.09
CA ARG A 165 -20.71 -35.87 -28.10
C ARG A 165 -20.13 -34.60 -27.51
N LEU A 166 -20.60 -34.18 -26.33
CA LEU A 166 -20.06 -33.01 -25.63
C LEU A 166 -18.64 -33.26 -25.13
N LEU A 167 -18.37 -34.43 -24.54
CA LEU A 167 -17.02 -34.82 -24.12
C LEU A 167 -16.07 -34.92 -25.32
N ALA A 168 -16.52 -35.51 -26.43
CA ALA A 168 -15.74 -35.59 -27.66
C ALA A 168 -15.44 -34.20 -28.26
N LEU A 169 -16.42 -33.29 -28.25
CA LEU A 169 -16.24 -31.92 -28.73
C LEU A 169 -15.30 -31.11 -27.82
N MET A 170 -15.40 -31.26 -26.51
CA MET A 170 -14.46 -30.64 -25.56
C MET A 170 -13.03 -31.15 -25.75
N GLY A 171 -12.86 -32.47 -25.94
CA GLY A 171 -11.55 -33.05 -26.26
C GLY A 171 -10.97 -32.51 -27.57
N LEU A 172 -11.79 -32.40 -28.62
CA LEU A 172 -11.38 -31.84 -29.91
C LEU A 172 -10.94 -30.37 -29.79
N ILE A 173 -11.68 -29.56 -29.03
CA ILE A 173 -11.33 -28.16 -28.78
C ILE A 173 -10.02 -28.07 -27.98
N ALA A 174 -9.82 -28.91 -26.97
CA ALA A 174 -8.58 -28.93 -26.19
C ALA A 174 -7.37 -29.27 -27.07
N VAL A 175 -7.47 -30.30 -27.91
CA VAL A 175 -6.37 -30.70 -28.81
C VAL A 175 -6.08 -29.63 -29.86
N THR A 176 -7.10 -29.03 -30.47
CA THR A 176 -6.91 -27.98 -31.47
C THR A 176 -6.33 -26.71 -30.86
N SER A 177 -6.77 -26.31 -29.66
CA SER A 177 -6.18 -25.16 -28.95
C SER A 177 -4.71 -25.39 -28.58
N MET A 178 -4.36 -26.58 -28.09
CA MET A 178 -2.96 -26.96 -27.80
C MET A 178 -2.08 -26.90 -29.06
N ALA A 179 -2.58 -27.40 -30.19
CA ALA A 179 -1.86 -27.37 -31.46
C ALA A 179 -1.63 -25.95 -31.98
N VAL A 180 -2.64 -25.07 -31.89
CA VAL A 180 -2.53 -23.66 -32.30
C VAL A 180 -1.51 -22.91 -31.44
N VAL A 181 -1.51 -23.12 -30.12
CA VAL A 181 -0.52 -22.49 -29.22
C VAL A 181 0.89 -22.96 -29.57
N ASN A 182 1.08 -24.25 -29.81
CA ASN A 182 2.40 -24.80 -30.15
C ASN A 182 2.90 -24.32 -31.53
N MET A 183 1.99 -24.19 -32.51
CA MET A 183 2.30 -23.63 -33.82
C MET A 183 2.62 -22.12 -33.74
N ALA A 184 1.91 -21.36 -32.89
CA ALA A 184 2.21 -19.95 -32.67
C ALA A 184 3.58 -19.76 -32.03
N MET A 185 3.92 -20.57 -31.01
CA MET A 185 5.22 -20.53 -30.36
C MET A 185 6.36 -20.85 -31.35
N THR A 186 6.22 -21.91 -32.15
CA THR A 186 7.23 -22.28 -33.15
C THR A 186 7.38 -21.21 -34.24
N LEU A 187 6.29 -20.62 -34.72
CA LEU A 187 6.34 -19.49 -35.66
C LEU A 187 7.08 -18.29 -35.06
N THR A 188 6.81 -17.90 -33.81
CA THR A 188 7.54 -16.81 -33.16
C THR A 188 9.03 -17.10 -33.00
N THR A 189 9.41 -18.36 -32.72
CA THR A 189 10.83 -18.74 -32.63
C THR A 189 11.53 -18.66 -33.99
N LEU A 190 10.86 -19.08 -35.07
CA LEU A 190 11.41 -19.01 -36.42
C LEU A 190 11.50 -17.58 -36.94
N LEU A 191 10.50 -16.74 -36.68
CA LEU A 191 10.55 -15.32 -37.03
C LEU A 191 11.63 -14.57 -36.25
N ARG A 192 11.85 -14.91 -34.97
CA ARG A 192 12.96 -14.34 -34.19
C ARG A 192 14.31 -14.79 -34.76
N SER A 193 14.50 -16.10 -34.97
CA SER A 193 15.74 -16.65 -35.55
C SER A 193 16.06 -16.08 -36.93
N ASN A 194 15.06 -15.85 -37.78
CA ASN A 194 15.27 -15.30 -39.12
C ASN A 194 15.51 -13.78 -39.09
N ARG A 195 14.87 -13.06 -38.15
CA ARG A 195 15.15 -11.64 -37.89
C ARG A 195 16.59 -11.43 -37.39
N ASP A 196 17.09 -12.35 -36.58
CA ASP A 196 18.49 -12.33 -36.10
C ASP A 196 19.49 -12.68 -37.22
N GLN A 197 19.10 -13.51 -38.20
CA GLN A 197 19.90 -13.82 -39.40
C GLN A 197 19.89 -12.69 -40.44
N SER A 198 18.81 -11.90 -40.49
CA SER A 198 18.63 -10.79 -41.44
C SER A 198 19.16 -9.45 -40.91
N ALA A 199 19.62 -9.41 -39.66
CA ALA A 199 20.37 -8.27 -39.15
C ALA A 199 21.72 -8.21 -39.91
N PRO A 200 22.12 -7.06 -40.47
CA PRO A 200 23.43 -6.94 -41.10
C PRO A 200 24.49 -7.32 -40.07
N VAL A 201 25.23 -8.39 -40.37
CA VAL A 201 26.36 -8.88 -39.60
C VAL A 201 27.41 -7.78 -39.59
N HIS A 202 27.32 -6.87 -38.62
CA HIS A 202 28.50 -6.22 -38.10
C HIS A 202 29.32 -7.35 -37.46
N GLY A 203 30.37 -7.73 -38.18
CA GLY A 203 31.20 -8.86 -37.81
C GLY A 203 31.69 -8.78 -36.38
N THR A 204 32.18 -9.92 -35.93
CA THR A 204 33.04 -10.14 -34.77
C THR A 204 34.35 -9.36 -34.86
N ALA A 205 34.30 -8.07 -35.18
CA ALA A 205 35.24 -7.14 -34.62
C ALA A 205 34.94 -7.16 -33.13
N THR A 206 35.95 -7.56 -32.36
CA THR A 206 36.17 -7.08 -31.01
C THR A 206 36.10 -5.56 -31.04
N SER A 207 34.88 -5.01 -31.07
CA SER A 207 34.66 -3.61 -30.81
C SER A 207 34.86 -3.49 -29.31
N VAL A 208 36.14 -3.33 -28.94
CA VAL A 208 36.46 -2.51 -27.77
C VAL A 208 35.55 -1.31 -27.92
N PRO A 209 34.59 -1.08 -27.00
CA PRO A 209 33.61 -0.04 -27.17
C PRO A 209 34.37 1.27 -27.22
N ARG A 210 34.58 1.80 -28.42
CA ARG A 210 35.09 3.16 -28.64
C ARG A 210 33.91 4.13 -28.46
N GLY A 211 33.12 3.89 -27.41
CA GLY A 211 32.23 4.87 -26.80
C GLY A 211 33.02 5.51 -25.68
N GLY A 212 33.24 6.81 -25.77
CA GLY A 212 34.02 7.54 -24.77
C GLY A 212 33.50 7.30 -23.35
N ILE A 213 34.30 7.71 -22.38
CA ILE A 213 34.02 7.66 -20.92
C ILE A 213 32.59 8.11 -20.57
N SER A 214 31.95 8.93 -21.42
CA SER A 214 30.53 9.31 -21.34
C SER A 214 29.55 8.14 -21.36
N MET A 215 29.68 7.15 -22.25
CA MET A 215 28.72 6.04 -22.34
C MET A 215 28.83 5.06 -21.16
N LEU A 216 30.03 4.84 -20.63
CA LEU A 216 30.20 4.05 -19.40
C LEU A 216 29.57 4.76 -18.19
N ARG A 217 29.70 6.09 -18.11
CA ARG A 217 29.03 6.89 -17.07
C ARG A 217 27.51 6.85 -17.21
N GLU A 218 26.97 6.86 -18.43
CA GLU A 218 25.52 6.76 -18.69
C GLU A 218 24.96 5.41 -18.25
N ARG A 219 25.59 4.30 -18.65
CA ARG A 219 25.20 2.94 -18.23
C ARG A 219 25.24 2.79 -16.72
N ARG A 220 26.30 3.30 -16.09
CA ARG A 220 26.42 3.31 -14.64
C ARG A 220 25.29 4.13 -13.98
N ARG A 221 25.03 5.35 -14.45
CA ARG A 221 23.94 6.18 -13.92
C ARG A 221 22.56 5.53 -14.10
N ALA A 222 22.40 4.69 -15.12
CA ALA A 222 21.18 3.91 -15.31
C ALA A 222 21.11 2.75 -14.30
N ALA A 223 22.20 2.00 -14.12
CA ALA A 223 22.30 0.93 -13.14
C ALA A 223 22.10 1.44 -11.70
N ASP A 224 22.74 2.55 -11.33
CA ASP A 224 22.59 3.18 -10.00
C ASP A 224 21.13 3.62 -9.77
N ARG A 225 20.44 4.11 -10.82
CA ARG A 225 19.01 4.47 -10.73
C ARG A 225 18.13 3.23 -10.52
N VAL A 226 18.32 2.18 -11.32
CA VAL A 226 17.57 0.93 -11.17
C VAL A 226 17.81 0.30 -9.79
N ALA A 227 19.04 0.34 -9.27
CA ALA A 227 19.34 -0.18 -7.94
C ALA A 227 18.60 0.60 -6.84
N ASN A 228 18.58 1.94 -6.91
CA ASN A 228 17.83 2.75 -5.95
C ASN A 228 16.32 2.49 -6.02
N ASP A 229 15.76 2.44 -7.23
CA ASP A 229 14.34 2.15 -7.44
C ASP A 229 13.96 0.74 -6.94
N PHE A 230 14.86 -0.24 -7.12
CA PHE A 230 14.68 -1.61 -6.64
C PHE A 230 14.66 -1.67 -5.11
N LEU A 231 15.59 -0.99 -4.43
CA LEU A 231 15.65 -0.94 -2.97
C LEU A 231 14.41 -0.24 -2.37
N GLU A 232 13.93 0.83 -3.02
CA GLU A 232 12.68 1.47 -2.61
C GLU A 232 11.48 0.53 -2.77
N ALA A 233 11.40 -0.19 -3.88
CA ALA A 233 10.35 -1.16 -4.15
C ALA A 233 10.38 -2.34 -3.15
N GLU A 234 11.56 -2.86 -2.82
CA GLU A 234 11.76 -3.92 -1.84
C GLU A 234 11.25 -3.49 -0.45
N ALA A 235 11.66 -2.30 0.01
CA ALA A 235 11.22 -1.75 1.29
C ALA A 235 9.69 -1.52 1.34
N ALA A 236 9.09 -1.09 0.22
CA ALA A 236 7.65 -0.90 0.11
C ALA A 236 6.88 -2.23 0.19
N VAL A 237 7.38 -3.28 -0.47
CA VAL A 237 6.81 -4.63 -0.40
C VAL A 237 6.89 -5.20 1.01
N ASP A 238 8.02 -5.05 1.68
CA ASP A 238 8.18 -5.52 3.06
C ASP A 238 7.21 -4.81 4.02
N LYS A 239 7.03 -3.50 3.85
CA LYS A 239 6.02 -2.73 4.59
C LYS A 239 4.60 -3.20 4.29
N ALA A 240 4.27 -3.48 3.02
CA ALA A 240 2.96 -3.99 2.64
C ALA A 240 2.68 -5.37 3.24
N ALA A 241 3.68 -6.26 3.26
CA ALA A 241 3.59 -7.57 3.89
C ALA A 241 3.28 -7.47 5.39
N MET A 242 4.00 -6.60 6.12
CA MET A 242 3.74 -6.34 7.54
C MET A 242 2.32 -5.83 7.80
N LEU A 243 1.88 -4.83 7.02
CA LEU A 243 0.53 -4.25 7.18
C LEU A 243 -0.57 -5.28 6.90
N THR A 244 -0.38 -6.14 5.89
CA THR A 244 -1.33 -7.19 5.54
C THR A 244 -1.44 -8.23 6.66
N ALA A 245 -0.31 -8.67 7.21
CA ALA A 245 -0.31 -9.57 8.37
C ALA A 245 -0.96 -8.95 9.61
N SER A 246 -0.69 -7.67 9.89
CA SER A 246 -1.32 -6.94 10.99
C SER A 246 -2.84 -6.80 10.81
N CYS A 247 -3.31 -6.69 9.56
CA CYS A 247 -4.74 -6.61 9.25
C CYS A 247 -5.48 -7.89 9.65
N VAL A 248 -4.91 -9.07 9.36
CA VAL A 248 -5.47 -10.37 9.76
C VAL A 248 -5.65 -10.43 11.28
N ALA A 249 -4.61 -10.06 12.04
CA ALA A 249 -4.66 -10.03 13.49
C ALA A 249 -5.72 -9.05 14.02
N THR A 250 -5.77 -7.85 13.43
CA THR A 250 -6.72 -6.80 13.82
C THR A 250 -8.16 -7.25 13.57
N LEU A 251 -8.47 -7.88 12.43
CA LEU A 251 -9.81 -8.39 12.14
C LEU A 251 -10.29 -9.39 13.21
N MET A 252 -9.42 -10.32 13.62
CA MET A 252 -9.75 -11.30 14.65
C MET A 252 -9.93 -10.66 16.03
N GLN A 253 -9.06 -9.71 16.39
CA GLN A 253 -9.13 -8.98 17.65
C GLN A 253 -10.40 -8.13 17.74
N GLN A 254 -10.71 -7.35 16.70
CA GLN A 254 -11.87 -6.48 16.66
C GLN A 254 -13.19 -7.27 16.63
N ARG A 255 -13.21 -8.43 15.98
CA ARG A 255 -14.37 -9.35 16.05
C ARG A 255 -14.66 -9.78 17.49
N VAL A 256 -13.61 -10.16 18.23
CA VAL A 256 -13.73 -10.57 19.64
C VAL A 256 -14.14 -9.38 20.51
N ALA A 257 -13.50 -8.21 20.33
CA ALA A 257 -13.81 -6.99 21.07
C ALA A 257 -15.27 -6.53 20.86
N ALA A 258 -15.83 -6.77 19.68
CA ALA A 258 -17.22 -6.46 19.34
C ALA A 258 -18.23 -7.58 19.70
N ASN A 259 -17.80 -8.67 20.36
CA ASN A 259 -18.64 -9.83 20.68
C ASN A 259 -19.39 -10.41 19.46
N LEU A 260 -18.75 -10.42 18.29
CA LEU A 260 -19.36 -10.91 17.05
C LEU A 260 -19.15 -12.43 16.88
N PRO A 261 -20.11 -13.15 16.26
CA PRO A 261 -19.96 -14.57 15.95
C PRO A 261 -18.71 -14.88 15.12
N LEU A 262 -18.18 -16.10 15.28
CA LEU A 262 -16.95 -16.54 14.57
C LEU A 262 -17.07 -16.47 13.04
N GLY A 263 -18.27 -16.65 12.49
CA GLY A 263 -18.53 -16.58 11.05
C GLY A 263 -18.50 -15.16 10.47
N THR A 264 -18.59 -14.13 11.29
CA THR A 264 -18.62 -12.74 10.83
C THR A 264 -17.29 -12.37 10.19
N GLY A 265 -17.33 -11.98 8.91
CA GLY A 265 -16.14 -11.60 8.15
C GLY A 265 -15.23 -12.76 7.74
N ALA A 266 -15.66 -14.02 7.84
CA ALA A 266 -14.83 -15.19 7.51
C ALA A 266 -14.29 -15.15 6.06
N ALA A 267 -15.10 -14.73 5.09
CA ALA A 267 -14.67 -14.57 3.70
C ALA A 267 -13.60 -13.48 3.55
N ALA A 268 -13.74 -12.35 4.25
CA ALA A 268 -12.74 -11.28 4.25
C ALA A 268 -11.44 -11.75 4.91
N LEU A 269 -11.52 -12.47 6.04
CA LEU A 269 -10.36 -13.04 6.71
C LEU A 269 -9.60 -14.02 5.80
N GLN A 270 -10.32 -14.85 5.04
CA GLN A 270 -9.74 -15.76 4.05
C GLN A 270 -9.01 -14.99 2.94
N MET A 271 -9.63 -13.94 2.38
CA MET A 271 -9.02 -13.12 1.33
C MET A 271 -7.77 -12.39 1.82
N VAL A 272 -7.80 -11.79 3.01
CA VAL A 272 -6.64 -11.07 3.56
C VAL A 272 -5.52 -12.05 3.93
N SER A 273 -5.86 -13.24 4.42
CA SER A 273 -4.87 -14.30 4.67
C SER A 273 -4.20 -14.75 3.38
N GLN A 274 -4.97 -14.95 2.30
CA GLN A 274 -4.43 -15.26 0.98
C GLN A 274 -3.50 -14.15 0.47
N ALA A 275 -3.90 -12.89 0.59
CA ALA A 275 -3.05 -11.75 0.23
C ALA A 275 -1.74 -11.74 1.04
N SER A 276 -1.79 -12.10 2.34
CA SER A 276 -0.59 -12.22 3.17
C SER A 276 0.36 -13.30 2.66
N PHE A 277 -0.15 -14.44 2.19
CA PHE A 277 0.68 -15.48 1.55
C PHE A 277 1.29 -15.00 0.23
N GLU A 278 0.51 -14.31 -0.61
CA GLU A 278 0.98 -13.76 -1.87
C GLU A 278 2.10 -12.73 -1.65
N MET A 279 2.01 -11.90 -0.61
CA MET A 279 3.08 -10.96 -0.24
C MET A 279 4.40 -11.69 0.08
N VAL A 280 4.36 -12.86 0.73
CA VAL A 280 5.58 -13.67 0.97
C VAL A 280 6.17 -14.16 -0.35
N ALA A 281 5.34 -14.59 -1.29
CA ALA A 281 5.80 -14.98 -2.63
C ALA A 281 6.41 -13.80 -3.41
N VAL A 282 5.87 -12.59 -3.25
CA VAL A 282 6.48 -11.38 -3.84
C VAL A 282 7.88 -11.15 -3.28
N ARG A 283 8.08 -11.25 -1.96
CA ARG A 283 9.42 -11.12 -1.35
C ARG A 283 10.43 -12.12 -1.93
N GLN A 284 10.01 -13.37 -2.10
CA GLN A 284 10.85 -14.40 -2.73
C GLN A 284 11.26 -14.02 -4.17
N ARG A 285 10.34 -13.42 -4.95
CA ARG A 285 10.66 -12.93 -6.30
C ARG A 285 11.65 -11.77 -6.29
N PHE A 286 11.64 -10.90 -5.28
CA PHE A 286 12.66 -9.85 -5.13
C PHE A 286 14.04 -10.45 -4.85
N ILE A 287 14.13 -11.49 -4.01
CA ILE A 287 15.40 -12.20 -3.75
C ILE A 287 15.95 -12.83 -5.04
N GLU A 288 15.09 -13.47 -5.81
CA GLU A 288 15.45 -14.07 -7.11
C GLU A 288 15.86 -13.00 -8.13
N ALA A 289 15.14 -11.89 -8.18
CA ALA A 289 15.47 -10.76 -9.04
C ALA A 289 16.82 -10.13 -8.67
N HIS A 290 17.14 -10.00 -7.37
CA HIS A 290 18.44 -9.50 -6.92
C HIS A 290 19.59 -10.35 -7.46
N ARG A 291 19.45 -11.68 -7.42
CA ARG A 291 20.44 -12.61 -8.00
C ARG A 291 20.57 -12.44 -9.50
N ALA A 292 19.46 -12.37 -10.22
CA ALA A 292 19.48 -12.19 -11.68
C ALA A 292 20.08 -10.84 -12.11
N LEU A 293 19.91 -9.78 -11.31
CA LEU A 293 20.47 -8.46 -11.60
C LEU A 293 22.01 -8.43 -11.52
N VAL A 294 22.62 -9.36 -10.78
CA VAL A 294 24.09 -9.53 -10.76
C VAL A 294 24.61 -9.91 -12.14
N ASP A 295 23.91 -10.80 -12.85
CA ASP A 295 24.28 -11.23 -14.19
C ASP A 295 24.14 -10.07 -15.19
N VAL A 296 23.06 -9.30 -15.09
CA VAL A 296 22.83 -8.10 -15.94
C VAL A 296 24.00 -7.10 -15.84
N ARG A 297 24.63 -6.94 -14.67
CA ARG A 297 25.82 -6.09 -14.50
C ARG A 297 26.98 -6.51 -15.42
N THR A 298 27.16 -7.81 -15.61
CA THR A 298 28.20 -8.34 -16.51
C THR A 298 27.82 -8.07 -17.98
N GLU A 299 26.55 -8.29 -18.34
CA GLU A 299 26.04 -8.09 -19.70
C GLU A 299 26.15 -6.63 -20.17
N ILE A 300 25.93 -5.65 -19.29
CA ILE A 300 26.03 -4.21 -19.62
C ILE A 300 27.49 -3.68 -19.63
N GLY A 301 28.47 -4.55 -19.38
CA GLY A 301 29.89 -4.21 -19.40
C GLY A 301 30.40 -3.51 -18.14
N LEU A 302 29.69 -3.64 -17.01
CA LEU A 302 30.10 -3.07 -15.72
C LEU A 302 30.84 -4.10 -14.82
N GLY A 303 30.84 -5.39 -15.18
CA GLY A 303 31.41 -6.46 -14.36
C GLY A 303 32.93 -6.41 -14.13
N GLN A 304 33.72 -5.80 -15.04
CA GLN A 304 35.19 -5.76 -14.96
C GLN A 304 35.77 -4.54 -14.22
N PHE A 305 35.02 -3.44 -14.12
CA PHE A 305 35.54 -2.14 -13.66
C PHE A 305 34.86 -1.61 -12.39
N TYR A 306 33.75 -2.25 -11.96
CA TYR A 306 32.89 -1.76 -10.89
C TYR A 306 32.68 -2.82 -9.82
N GLY A 307 33.68 -2.98 -8.95
CA GLY A 307 33.56 -3.67 -7.67
C GLY A 307 33.28 -2.68 -6.55
N TYR A 308 32.05 -2.18 -6.45
CA TYR A 308 31.60 -1.50 -5.24
C TYR A 308 30.52 -2.37 -4.60
N GLY A 309 30.87 -2.98 -3.48
CA GLY A 309 29.95 -3.73 -2.62
C GLY A 309 29.60 -5.14 -3.10
N ASP A 310 30.58 -6.03 -3.28
CA ASP A 310 30.36 -7.46 -2.98
C ASP A 310 31.68 -8.25 -2.84
N THR A 311 32.18 -8.38 -1.62
CA THR A 311 32.96 -9.57 -1.20
C THR A 311 32.14 -10.45 -0.25
N ALA A 312 30.83 -10.19 -0.15
CA ALA A 312 29.91 -10.93 0.69
C ALA A 312 28.87 -11.55 -0.22
N GLU A 313 29.35 -12.52 -1.00
CA GLU A 313 28.56 -13.51 -1.71
C GLU A 313 27.25 -13.72 -0.93
N CYS A 314 26.11 -13.43 -1.58
CA CYS A 314 24.80 -13.56 -0.95
C CYS A 314 24.76 -14.90 -0.20
N PRO A 315 24.49 -14.90 1.12
CA PRO A 315 24.53 -16.14 1.88
C PRO A 315 23.61 -17.17 1.20
N PRO A 316 24.05 -18.44 1.12
CA PRO A 316 23.28 -19.47 0.46
C PRO A 316 21.86 -19.50 1.04
N ASN A 317 20.86 -19.68 0.17
CA ASN A 317 19.47 -19.81 0.58
C ASN A 317 19.25 -21.18 1.23
N GLU A 318 19.70 -21.34 2.47
CA GLU A 318 19.40 -22.51 3.29
C GLU A 318 17.90 -22.62 3.65
N GLY A 319 17.10 -21.59 3.31
CA GLY A 319 15.68 -21.48 3.64
C GLY A 319 14.69 -21.63 2.47
N THR A 320 15.09 -22.11 1.28
CA THR A 320 14.10 -22.42 0.23
C THR A 320 13.16 -23.51 0.72
N LEU A 321 11.87 -23.17 0.87
CA LEU A 321 10.81 -24.14 1.07
C LEU A 321 10.82 -25.09 -0.13
N ARG A 322 11.41 -26.28 0.06
CA ARG A 322 11.28 -27.38 -0.90
C ARG A 322 9.79 -27.70 -0.99
N LEU A 323 9.22 -27.48 -2.18
CA LEU A 323 7.87 -27.93 -2.49
C LEU A 323 7.82 -29.44 -2.21
N ALA A 324 6.79 -29.87 -1.48
CA ALA A 324 6.62 -31.22 -0.95
C ALA A 324 6.46 -32.34 -2.01
N ALA A 325 6.88 -32.12 -3.25
CA ALA A 325 6.86 -33.10 -4.33
C ALA A 325 8.08 -34.05 -4.32
N GLU A 326 9.03 -33.88 -3.39
CA GLU A 326 10.31 -34.62 -3.38
C GLU A 326 10.59 -35.35 -2.05
N PHE A 327 9.54 -35.69 -1.29
CA PHE A 327 9.66 -36.61 -0.15
C PHE A 327 9.43 -38.05 -0.62
N ASP A 328 10.44 -38.64 -1.26
CA ASP A 328 10.47 -40.10 -1.49
C ASP A 328 11.72 -40.78 -0.90
N THR A 329 12.31 -40.19 0.15
CA THR A 329 13.30 -40.91 0.96
C THR A 329 13.05 -40.70 2.46
N PRO A 330 12.87 -41.77 3.25
CA PRO A 330 12.77 -41.65 4.69
C PRO A 330 14.16 -41.38 5.29
N PHE A 331 14.35 -40.19 5.85
CA PHE A 331 15.50 -39.89 6.70
C PHE A 331 15.32 -40.56 8.06
N HIS A 332 16.13 -41.59 8.35
CA HIS A 332 16.26 -42.14 9.68
C HIS A 332 17.05 -41.18 10.58
N LEU A 333 16.36 -40.54 11.52
CA LEU A 333 16.99 -39.83 12.64
C LEU A 333 17.58 -40.85 13.61
N ALA A 334 18.91 -40.98 13.61
CA ALA A 334 19.64 -41.66 14.67
C ALA A 334 19.61 -40.77 15.92
N ALA A 335 18.87 -41.18 16.95
CA ALA A 335 18.95 -40.59 18.27
C ALA A 335 20.31 -40.94 18.89
N VAL A 336 21.10 -39.93 19.22
CA VAL A 336 22.29 -40.07 20.07
C VAL A 336 21.81 -39.93 21.51
N ALA A 337 21.98 -41.01 22.28
CA ALA A 337 21.85 -41.03 23.74
C ALA A 337 23.20 -40.69 24.39
#